data_AF-A0A3A9UII5-F1
#
_entry.id   AF-A0A3A9UII5-F1
#
_cell.length_a   1.000
_cell.length_b   1.000
_cell.length_c   1.000
_cell.angle_alpha   90.00
_cell.angle_beta   90.00
_cell.angle_gamma   90.00
#
_symmetry.space_group_name_H-M   'P 1'
#
loop_
_entity.id
_entity.type
_entity.pdbx_description
1 polymer ?
#
loop_
_entity_poly.entity_id
_entity_poly.type
_entity_poly.pdbx_seq_one_letter_code
_entity_poly.pdbx_strand_id
1 'polypeptide(L)'
;MASLQRTLVNLEMLSEDINALNDNAVNSAAHIKLLRNVLEELKNAESFVAFETEASFHKLLSGSMFETIFERKGMVGVYIKLVGYVITAWEATDKANAIISENFDSSADKRLELLQVKAIKAKSQLKTVASAMGKEDYKKFVNTLALIAQEWQWDTLRARF
;
A
#
# COMPACT_ATOMS: atom_id res chain seq x y z
N MET A 1 -15.52 -5.85 -18.56
CA MET A 1 -16.25 -6.66 -17.55
C MET A 1 -15.49 -7.92 -17.11
N ALA A 2 -15.32 -8.97 -17.93
CA ALA A 2 -14.64 -10.21 -17.48
C ALA A 2 -13.18 -10.02 -17.00
N SER A 3 -12.46 -9.07 -17.59
CA SER A 3 -11.09 -8.72 -17.18
C SER A 3 -11.04 -8.04 -15.81
N LEU A 4 -11.90 -7.04 -15.57
CA LEU A 4 -11.98 -6.33 -14.29
C LEU A 4 -12.42 -7.29 -13.17
N GLN A 5 -13.41 -8.14 -13.42
CA GLN A 5 -13.84 -9.13 -12.43
C GLN A 5 -12.72 -10.10 -12.05
N ARG A 6 -11.91 -10.54 -13.03
CA ARG A 6 -10.72 -11.36 -12.75
C ARG A 6 -9.70 -10.61 -11.90
N THR A 7 -9.40 -9.35 -12.22
CA THR A 7 -8.48 -8.53 -11.43
C THR A 7 -8.97 -8.31 -10.02
N LEU A 8 -10.29 -8.11 -9.82
CA LEU A 8 -10.87 -8.01 -8.49
C LEU A 8 -10.68 -9.31 -7.71
N VAL A 9 -10.99 -10.48 -8.30
CA VAL A 9 -10.74 -11.78 -7.65
C VAL A 9 -9.26 -11.96 -7.28
N ASN A 10 -8.33 -11.59 -8.17
CA ASN A 10 -6.90 -11.65 -7.86
C ASN A 10 -6.52 -10.75 -6.67
N LEU A 11 -7.11 -9.55 -6.58
CA LEU A 11 -6.89 -8.66 -5.44
C LEU A 11 -7.45 -9.25 -4.14
N GLU A 12 -8.58 -9.95 -4.18
CA GLU A 12 -9.14 -10.65 -3.01
C GLU A 12 -8.19 -11.75 -2.55
N MET A 13 -7.74 -12.61 -3.48
CA MET A 13 -6.77 -13.66 -3.19
C MET A 13 -5.47 -13.12 -2.59
N LEU A 14 -4.93 -12.03 -3.15
CA LEU A 14 -3.72 -11.40 -2.61
C LEU A 14 -3.94 -10.81 -1.21
N SER A 15 -5.12 -10.25 -0.95
CA SER A 15 -5.50 -9.78 0.39
C SER A 15 -5.59 -10.95 1.37
N GLU A 16 -6.19 -12.07 0.98
CA GLU A 16 -6.23 -13.29 1.80
C GLU A 16 -4.81 -13.84 2.07
N ASP A 17 -3.95 -13.91 1.04
CA ASP A 17 -2.55 -14.33 1.18
C ASP A 17 -1.77 -13.46 2.16
N ILE A 18 -1.97 -12.14 2.11
CA ILE A 18 -1.36 -11.19 3.05
C ILE A 18 -1.84 -11.44 4.47
N ASN A 19 -3.15 -11.62 4.67
CA ASN A 19 -3.74 -11.85 5.99
C ASN A 19 -3.45 -13.27 6.53
N ALA A 20 -3.04 -14.21 5.68
CA ALA A 20 -2.58 -15.54 6.07
C ALA A 20 -1.09 -15.60 6.44
N LEU A 21 -0.34 -14.51 6.25
CA LEU A 21 1.05 -14.42 6.72
C LEU A 21 1.10 -14.56 8.24
N ASN A 22 2.08 -15.32 8.73
CA ASN A 22 2.39 -15.31 10.16
C ASN A 22 3.01 -13.97 10.58
N ASP A 23 2.97 -13.66 11.88
CA ASP A 23 3.46 -12.39 12.43
C ASP A 23 4.91 -12.07 12.05
N ASN A 24 5.76 -13.10 11.91
CA ASN A 24 7.17 -12.95 11.53
C ASN A 24 7.37 -12.61 10.04
N ALA A 25 6.40 -12.96 9.19
CA ALA A 25 6.44 -12.67 7.77
C ALA A 25 5.85 -11.29 7.45
N VAL A 26 5.05 -10.71 8.34
CA VAL A 26 4.54 -9.34 8.19
C VAL A 26 5.69 -8.33 8.33
N ASN A 27 5.69 -7.31 7.48
CA ASN A 27 6.79 -6.34 7.32
C ASN A 27 8.14 -6.93 6.88
N SER A 28 8.14 -8.16 6.36
CA SER A 28 9.33 -8.78 5.74
C SER A 28 9.35 -8.59 4.22
N ALA A 29 10.44 -9.01 3.57
CA ALA A 29 10.52 -9.06 2.11
C ALA A 29 9.38 -9.88 1.46
N ALA A 30 8.86 -10.91 2.14
CA ALA A 30 7.72 -11.70 1.65
C ALA A 30 6.44 -10.84 1.62
N HIS A 31 6.17 -10.08 2.69
CA HIS A 31 5.06 -9.15 2.74
C HIS A 31 5.17 -8.09 1.64
N ILE A 32 6.34 -7.49 1.46
CA ILE A 32 6.56 -6.46 0.44
C ILE A 32 6.40 -7.01 -0.98
N LYS A 33 6.79 -8.26 -1.23
CA LYS A 33 6.52 -8.93 -2.51
C LYS A 33 5.02 -9.01 -2.78
N LEU A 34 4.20 -9.38 -1.80
CA LEU A 34 2.75 -9.40 -1.95
C LEU A 34 2.17 -8.00 -2.17
N LEU A 35 2.64 -6.98 -1.45
CA LEU A 35 2.22 -5.60 -1.68
C LEU A 35 2.55 -5.10 -3.10
N ARG A 36 3.69 -5.52 -3.68
CA ARG A 36 4.02 -5.22 -5.08
C ARG A 36 3.05 -5.88 -6.06
N ASN A 37 2.68 -7.13 -5.81
CA ASN A 37 1.66 -7.82 -6.63
C ASN A 37 0.31 -7.12 -6.51
N VAL A 38 -0.10 -6.70 -5.31
CA VAL A 38 -1.31 -5.88 -5.10
C VAL A 38 -1.22 -4.58 -5.89
N LEU A 39 -0.08 -3.88 -5.85
CA LEU A 39 0.11 -2.63 -6.60
C LEU A 39 -0.01 -2.84 -8.11
N GLU A 40 0.52 -3.95 -8.63
CA GLU A 40 0.40 -4.31 -10.05
C GLU A 40 -1.05 -4.59 -10.43
N GLU A 41 -1.75 -5.42 -9.66
CA GLU A 41 -3.16 -5.72 -9.92
C GLU A 41 -4.07 -4.50 -9.77
N LEU A 42 -3.79 -3.59 -8.82
CA LEU A 42 -4.52 -2.33 -8.71
C LEU A 42 -4.34 -1.44 -9.95
N LYS A 43 -3.12 -1.36 -10.51
CA LYS A 43 -2.86 -0.62 -11.75
C LYS A 43 -3.56 -1.27 -12.94
N ASN A 44 -3.58 -2.60 -12.99
CA ASN A 44 -4.35 -3.34 -13.98
C ASN A 44 -5.85 -3.01 -13.84
N ALA A 45 -6.39 -3.01 -12.62
CA ALA A 45 -7.78 -2.67 -12.34
C ALA A 45 -8.12 -1.24 -12.79
N GLU A 46 -7.27 -0.26 -12.45
CA GLU A 46 -7.45 1.16 -12.80
C GLU A 46 -7.66 1.35 -14.31
N SER A 47 -6.91 0.61 -15.13
CA SER A 47 -7.03 0.66 -16.59
C SER A 47 -8.42 0.25 -17.09
N PHE A 48 -9.13 -0.63 -16.37
CA PHE A 48 -10.49 -1.04 -16.71
C PHE A 48 -11.55 -0.15 -16.04
N VAL A 49 -11.33 0.21 -14.77
CA VAL A 49 -12.25 1.04 -13.97
C VAL A 49 -12.44 2.43 -14.60
N ALA A 50 -11.43 2.96 -15.29
CA ALA A 50 -11.53 4.22 -16.02
C ALA A 50 -12.68 4.26 -17.04
N PHE A 51 -13.06 3.11 -17.60
CA PHE A 51 -14.13 2.99 -18.61
C PHE A 51 -15.49 2.60 -18.03
N GLU A 52 -15.57 2.31 -16.73
CA GLU A 52 -16.82 1.95 -16.06
C GLU A 52 -17.54 3.20 -15.52
N THR A 53 -18.86 3.12 -15.36
CA THR A 53 -19.63 4.13 -14.60
C THR A 53 -19.55 3.81 -13.10
N GLU A 54 -19.87 4.76 -12.22
CA GLU A 54 -19.94 4.46 -10.76
C GLU A 54 -20.95 3.34 -10.48
N ALA A 55 -22.12 3.39 -11.13
CA ALA A 55 -23.17 2.38 -10.93
C ALA A 55 -22.74 0.98 -11.40
N SER A 56 -22.08 0.87 -12.56
CA SER A 56 -21.58 -0.42 -13.06
C SER A 56 -20.43 -0.95 -12.20
N PHE A 57 -19.54 -0.08 -11.74
CA PHE A 57 -18.47 -0.45 -10.81
C PHE A 57 -19.01 -0.98 -9.49
N HIS A 58 -19.95 -0.28 -8.84
CA HIS A 58 -20.60 -0.76 -7.62
C HIS A 58 -21.30 -2.10 -7.81
N LYS A 59 -22.00 -2.29 -8.95
CA LYS A 59 -22.63 -3.57 -9.26
C LYS A 59 -21.62 -4.70 -9.39
N LEU A 60 -20.42 -4.43 -9.92
CA LEU A 60 -19.34 -5.42 -10.02
C LEU A 60 -18.74 -5.79 -8.66
N LEU A 61 -18.69 -4.85 -7.73
CA LEU A 61 -18.18 -5.09 -6.37
C LEU A 61 -19.21 -5.75 -5.45
N SER A 62 -20.48 -5.78 -5.82
CA SER A 62 -21.55 -6.25 -4.94
C SER A 62 -21.34 -7.71 -4.55
N GLY A 63 -21.36 -7.98 -3.23
CA GLY A 63 -21.09 -9.30 -2.66
C GLY A 63 -19.61 -9.67 -2.53
N SER A 64 -18.70 -8.77 -2.91
CA SER A 64 -17.26 -8.92 -2.78
C SER A 64 -16.73 -8.17 -1.55
N MET A 65 -15.54 -8.53 -1.04
CA MET A 65 -14.95 -7.80 0.10
C MET A 65 -14.67 -6.33 -0.23
N PHE A 66 -14.53 -6.00 -1.51
CA PHE A 66 -14.23 -4.65 -1.98
C PHE A 66 -15.44 -3.73 -2.02
N GLU A 67 -16.67 -4.23 -1.84
CA GLU A 67 -17.90 -3.42 -1.83
C GLU A 67 -17.82 -2.27 -0.84
N THR A 68 -17.26 -2.53 0.35
CA THR A 68 -17.10 -1.53 1.42
C THR A 68 -15.74 -0.82 1.41
N ILE A 69 -14.82 -1.27 0.56
CA ILE A 69 -13.45 -0.74 0.46
C ILE A 69 -13.36 0.30 -0.66
N PHE A 70 -13.92 0.00 -1.82
CA PHE A 70 -13.94 0.89 -2.98
C PHE A 70 -15.31 1.55 -3.13
N GLU A 71 -15.63 2.43 -2.19
CA GLU A 71 -16.89 3.18 -2.17
C GLU A 71 -17.08 4.11 -3.38
N ARG A 72 -16.03 4.37 -4.15
CA ARG A 72 -16.05 5.12 -5.41
C ARG A 72 -14.94 4.59 -6.30
N LYS A 73 -15.09 4.68 -7.63
CA LYS A 73 -14.03 4.29 -8.58
C LYS A 73 -12.67 4.93 -8.28
N GLY A 74 -12.67 6.20 -7.86
CA GLY A 74 -11.46 6.94 -7.53
C GLY A 74 -10.63 6.33 -6.39
N MET A 75 -11.22 5.48 -5.55
CA MET A 75 -10.52 4.81 -4.45
C MET A 75 -9.44 3.84 -4.94
N VAL A 76 -9.59 3.26 -6.14
CA VAL A 76 -8.56 2.41 -6.75
C VAL A 76 -7.25 3.21 -6.93
N GLY A 77 -7.34 4.42 -7.49
CA GLY A 77 -6.19 5.31 -7.65
C GLY A 77 -5.61 5.81 -6.32
N VAL A 78 -6.44 5.95 -5.28
CA VAL A 78 -5.98 6.27 -3.91
C VAL A 78 -5.16 5.11 -3.33
N TYR A 79 -5.64 3.87 -3.47
CA TYR A 79 -4.93 2.68 -3.02
C TYR A 79 -3.60 2.50 -3.74
N ILE A 80 -3.55 2.71 -5.06
CA ILE A 80 -2.29 2.68 -5.84
C ILE A 80 -1.24 3.61 -5.23
N LYS A 81 -1.63 4.84 -4.89
CA LYS A 81 -0.72 5.82 -4.26
C LYS A 81 -0.26 5.36 -2.89
N LEU A 82 -1.18 4.95 -2.03
CA LEU A 82 -0.87 4.54 -0.66
C LEU A 82 0.05 3.31 -0.63
N VAL A 83 -0.27 2.25 -1.38
CA VAL A 83 0.57 1.05 -1.49
C VAL A 83 1.96 1.41 -2.04
N GLY A 84 2.01 2.26 -3.06
CA GLY A 84 3.28 2.74 -3.62
C GLY A 84 4.15 3.46 -2.59
N TYR A 85 3.56 4.29 -1.72
CA TYR A 85 4.30 4.97 -0.65
C TYR A 85 4.76 4.03 0.46
N VAL A 86 3.94 3.05 0.86
CA VAL A 86 4.34 2.01 1.84
C VAL A 86 5.57 1.25 1.33
N ILE A 87 5.51 0.74 0.10
CA ILE A 87 6.63 0.00 -0.52
C ILE A 87 7.88 0.89 -0.60
N THR A 88 7.72 2.13 -1.05
CA THR A 88 8.84 3.08 -1.19
C THR A 88 9.51 3.38 0.15
N ALA A 89 8.72 3.59 1.20
CA ALA A 89 9.22 3.87 2.53
C ALA A 89 9.96 2.65 3.11
N TRP A 90 9.36 1.45 3.02
CA TRP A 90 9.97 0.23 3.51
C TRP A 90 11.29 -0.07 2.81
N GLU A 91 11.33 -0.04 1.47
CA GLU A 91 12.56 -0.35 0.72
C GLU A 91 13.69 0.65 0.99
N ALA A 92 13.35 1.91 1.20
CA ALA A 92 14.33 2.93 1.53
C ALA A 92 14.90 2.70 2.94
N THR A 93 14.05 2.36 3.90
CA THR A 93 14.47 2.01 5.27
C THR A 93 15.29 0.71 5.32
N ASP A 94 14.87 -0.33 4.62
CA ASP A 94 15.59 -1.61 4.55
C ASP A 94 17.00 -1.43 3.97
N LYS A 95 17.12 -0.71 2.85
CA LYS A 95 18.43 -0.37 2.25
C LYS A 95 19.30 0.50 3.15
N ALA A 96 18.70 1.44 3.88
CA ALA A 96 19.44 2.26 4.84
C ALA A 96 20.01 1.41 5.99
N ASN A 97 19.21 0.48 6.52
CA ASN A 97 19.63 -0.45 7.56
C ASN A 97 20.76 -1.36 7.08
N ALA A 98 20.68 -1.86 5.84
CA ALA A 98 21.73 -2.68 5.24
C ALA A 98 23.07 -1.93 5.13
N ILE A 99 23.06 -0.63 4.78
CA ILE A 99 24.27 0.20 4.75
C ILE A 99 24.87 0.33 6.16
N ILE A 100 24.02 0.61 7.15
CA ILE A 100 24.45 0.74 8.55
C ILE A 100 25.08 -0.57 9.07
N SER A 101 24.56 -1.73 8.65
CA SER A 101 25.07 -3.03 9.10
C SER A 101 26.30 -3.53 8.35
N GLU A 102 26.49 -3.16 7.08
CA GLU A 102 27.46 -3.83 6.20
C GLU A 102 28.54 -2.92 5.57
N ASN A 103 28.46 -1.58 5.60
CA ASN A 103 29.43 -0.74 4.86
C ASN A 103 29.65 0.70 5.38
N PHE A 104 30.93 1.02 5.63
CA PHE A 104 31.44 2.38 5.85
C PHE A 104 32.44 2.79 4.73
N ASP A 105 32.01 2.76 3.47
CA ASP A 105 32.79 3.41 2.41
C ASP A 105 32.54 4.94 2.40
N SER A 106 33.43 5.71 1.75
CA SER A 106 33.38 7.18 1.74
C SER A 106 32.12 7.79 1.10
N SER A 107 31.28 6.98 0.45
CA SER A 107 30.01 7.38 -0.16
C SER A 107 28.77 6.82 0.57
N ALA A 108 28.97 6.04 1.64
CA ALA A 108 27.90 5.45 2.42
C ALA A 108 27.02 6.51 3.08
N ASP A 109 27.63 7.55 3.67
CA ASP A 109 26.90 8.63 4.36
C ASP A 109 25.92 9.36 3.44
N LYS A 110 26.36 9.74 2.23
CA LYS A 110 25.51 10.42 1.25
C LYS A 110 24.36 9.53 0.77
N ARG A 111 24.61 8.23 0.58
CA ARG A 111 23.56 7.28 0.18
C ARG A 111 22.57 7.05 1.32
N LEU A 112 23.04 6.97 2.55
CA LEU A 112 22.22 6.84 3.74
C LEU A 112 21.27 8.04 3.88
N GLU A 113 21.80 9.26 3.76
CA GLU A 113 21.01 10.49 3.81
C GLU A 113 19.91 10.50 2.72
N LEU A 114 20.27 10.17 1.48
CA LEU A 114 19.30 10.11 0.38
C LEU A 114 18.19 9.08 0.62
N LEU A 115 18.52 7.91 1.16
CA LEU A 115 17.55 6.87 1.49
C LEU A 115 16.63 7.31 2.64
N GLN A 116 17.17 7.93 3.68
CA GLN A 116 16.38 8.48 4.77
C GLN A 116 15.41 9.56 4.28
N VAL A 117 15.88 10.51 3.46
CA VAL A 117 15.04 11.55 2.85
C VAL A 117 13.93 10.93 1.99
N LYS A 118 14.26 9.89 1.21
CA LYS A 118 13.27 9.16 0.39
C LYS A 118 12.20 8.51 1.25
N ALA A 119 12.58 7.84 2.35
CA ALA A 119 11.64 7.21 3.27
C ALA A 119 10.73 8.25 3.95
N ILE A 120 11.31 9.35 4.44
CA ILE A 120 10.57 10.45 5.08
C ILE A 120 9.57 11.07 4.10
N LYS A 121 10.00 11.34 2.86
CA LYS A 121 9.12 11.91 1.83
C LYS A 121 7.94 10.98 1.51
N ALA A 122 8.20 9.68 1.37
CA ALA A 122 7.15 8.69 1.12
C ALA A 122 6.13 8.63 2.28
N LYS A 123 6.60 8.59 3.53
CA LYS A 123 5.72 8.64 4.72
C LYS A 123 4.90 9.94 4.80
N SER A 124 5.50 11.08 4.46
CA SER A 124 4.81 12.37 4.40
C SER A 124 3.71 12.39 3.34
N GLN A 125 3.99 11.89 2.13
CA GLN A 125 3.00 11.77 1.07
C GLN A 125 1.87 10.80 1.43
N LEU A 126 2.21 9.67 2.05
CA LEU A 126 1.24 8.72 2.59
C LEU A 126 0.32 9.39 3.60
N LYS A 127 0.87 10.16 4.55
CA LYS A 127 0.10 10.93 5.53
C LYS A 127 -0.89 11.87 4.86
N THR A 128 -0.45 12.62 3.85
CA THR A 128 -1.32 13.56 3.11
C THR A 128 -2.49 12.82 2.45
N VAL A 129 -2.21 11.72 1.74
CA VAL A 129 -3.26 10.95 1.05
C VAL A 129 -4.19 10.26 2.05
N ALA A 130 -3.66 9.64 3.09
CA ALA A 130 -4.44 9.02 4.16
C ALA A 130 -5.36 10.02 4.85
N SER A 131 -4.86 11.24 5.13
CA SER A 131 -5.66 12.31 5.75
C SER A 131 -6.80 12.76 4.85
N ALA A 132 -6.58 12.84 3.54
CA ALA A 132 -7.61 13.20 2.57
C ALA A 132 -8.66 12.08 2.37
N MET A 133 -8.23 10.82 2.46
CA MET A 133 -9.11 9.65 2.40
C MET A 133 -9.98 9.52 3.66
N GLY A 134 -9.47 9.91 4.83
CA GLY A 134 -10.20 9.88 6.09
C GLY A 134 -9.89 8.63 6.93
N LYS A 135 -10.20 8.72 8.24
CA LYS A 135 -9.77 7.73 9.24
C LYS A 135 -10.37 6.34 8.99
N GLU A 136 -11.66 6.26 8.73
CA GLU A 136 -12.36 4.97 8.60
C GLU A 136 -11.90 4.22 7.35
N ASP A 137 -11.81 4.89 6.21
CA ASP A 137 -11.30 4.29 4.98
C ASP A 137 -9.81 3.93 5.08
N TYR A 138 -9.03 4.71 5.83
CA TYR A 138 -7.63 4.37 6.09
C TYR A 138 -7.48 3.14 6.98
N LYS A 139 -8.37 2.96 7.95
CA LYS A 139 -8.41 1.75 8.76
C LYS A 139 -8.72 0.52 7.92
N LYS A 140 -9.66 0.62 6.97
CA LYS A 140 -9.93 -0.45 5.99
C LYS A 140 -8.67 -0.77 5.17
N PHE A 141 -7.96 0.25 4.69
CA PHE A 141 -6.71 0.09 3.94
C PHE A 141 -5.63 -0.68 4.73
N VAL A 142 -5.35 -0.25 5.96
CA VAL A 142 -4.35 -0.87 6.84
C VAL A 142 -4.70 -2.32 7.16
N ASN A 143 -5.97 -2.60 7.43
CA ASN A 143 -6.43 -3.95 7.75
C ASN A 143 -6.36 -4.88 6.52
N THR A 144 -6.80 -4.40 5.35
CA THR A 144 -6.80 -5.20 4.10
C THR A 144 -5.41 -5.69 3.76
N LEU A 145 -4.39 -4.87 4.03
CA LEU A 145 -3.00 -5.14 3.66
C LEU A 145 -2.11 -5.52 4.85
N ALA A 146 -2.70 -5.96 5.97
CA ALA A 146 -1.99 -6.36 7.19
C ALA A 146 -0.84 -5.40 7.59
N LEU A 147 -1.05 -4.09 7.47
CA LEU A 147 -0.06 -3.06 7.80
C LEU A 147 0.00 -2.81 9.31
N ILE A 148 0.34 -3.84 10.09
CA ILE A 148 0.22 -3.83 11.57
C ILE A 148 1.31 -3.01 12.28
N ALA A 149 2.40 -2.67 11.59
CA ALA A 149 3.47 -1.89 12.22
C ALA A 149 2.96 -0.51 12.67
N GLN A 150 3.49 -0.05 13.81
CA GLN A 150 3.07 1.21 14.43
C GLN A 150 3.19 2.40 13.47
N GLU A 151 4.21 2.43 12.63
CA GLU A 151 4.45 3.51 11.67
C GLU A 151 3.34 3.70 10.61
N TRP A 152 2.51 2.68 10.39
CA TRP A 152 1.35 2.74 9.49
C TRP A 152 0.05 3.04 10.22
N GLN A 153 0.04 3.09 11.55
CA GLN A 153 -1.18 3.33 12.31
C GLN A 153 -1.58 4.80 12.25
N TRP A 154 -2.89 5.06 12.22
CA TRP A 154 -3.46 6.40 12.05
C TRP A 154 -2.92 7.42 13.05
N ASP A 155 -2.84 7.04 14.32
CA ASP A 155 -2.40 7.95 15.40
C ASP A 155 -0.92 8.31 15.24
N THR A 156 -0.10 7.37 14.77
CA THR A 156 1.32 7.59 14.48
C THR A 156 1.53 8.43 13.23
N LEU A 157 0.73 8.25 12.18
CA LEU A 157 0.78 9.11 11.00
C LEU A 157 0.41 10.55 11.34
N ARG A 158 -0.56 10.75 12.24
CA ARG A 158 -1.01 12.08 12.64
C ARG A 158 -0.11 12.75 13.66
N ALA A 159 0.62 11.99 14.47
CA ALA A 159 1.63 12.55 15.36
C ALA A 159 2.53 13.52 14.60
N ARG A 160 2.76 14.70 15.19
CA ARG A 160 3.72 15.65 14.65
C ARG A 160 5.11 15.04 14.85
N PHE A 161 5.78 14.70 13.75
CA PHE A 161 7.23 14.69 13.74
C PHE A 161 7.72 16.14 13.87
#